data_AF-A0A0N1IJU6-F1
#
_entry.id   AF-A0A0N1IJU6-F1
#
_cell.length_a   1.000
_cell.length_b   1.000
_cell.length_c   1.000
_cell.angle_alpha   90.00
_cell.angle_beta   90.00
_cell.angle_gamma   90.00
#
_symmetry.space_group_name_H-M   'P 1'
#
loop_
_entity.id
_entity.type
_entity.pdbx_description
1 polymer ?
#
loop_
_entity_poly.entity_id
_entity_poly.type
_entity_poly.pdbx_seq_one_letter_code
_entity_poly.pdbx_strand_id
1 'polypeptide(L)'
;MCEVQVSFAFLTSRTVECCCNVSSSSKVSSRASQLRCADHSSRRVVHVKLLDFEAGCSRAFCVSCPVSADICALFDALSRSENASAVEYVGFVLATCSSGSRTHLAVSRILSLQDSIPDFLLCQRVSPEERLKRSFIRWLVVNVFVCSGDGELFVGHVPVLVPLTAEDVGKAAVLVATARVLCLSAECEALLRNCVVVACSNNGRKLTMEGPWQDACGAEQVAVIYNAAEVGDVVVVSAQWHSSADRGRTPIVQGVVTRRYVQDGLMLFEVKEVDTSVVMERLTCTQFVPL
;
A
#
# COMPACT_ATOMS: atom_id res chain seq x y z
N MET A 1 -13.78 -14.13 29.76
CA MET A 1 -13.66 -13.25 28.57
C MET A 1 -12.24 -13.40 28.08
N CYS A 2 -12.04 -14.12 26.98
CA CYS A 2 -10.70 -14.44 26.49
C CYS A 2 -10.16 -13.28 25.66
N GLU A 3 -8.99 -12.77 26.03
CA GLU A 3 -8.20 -11.87 25.20
C GLU A 3 -7.89 -12.55 23.87
N VAL A 4 -8.33 -11.93 22.78
CA VAL A 4 -8.02 -12.39 21.43
C VAL A 4 -6.63 -11.86 21.08
N GLN A 5 -5.64 -12.75 21.19
CA GLN A 5 -4.28 -12.48 20.77
C GLN A 5 -4.21 -12.60 19.24
N VAL A 6 -3.87 -11.47 18.61
CA VAL A 6 -3.76 -11.38 17.16
C VAL A 6 -2.45 -12.00 16.70
N SER A 7 -2.53 -13.00 15.81
CA SER A 7 -1.37 -13.51 15.08
C SER A 7 -1.51 -13.11 13.62
N PHE A 8 -0.72 -12.14 13.19
CA PHE A 8 -0.36 -11.97 11.78
C PHE A 8 0.83 -12.89 11.50
N ALA A 9 0.98 -13.41 10.28
CA ALA A 9 2.27 -13.96 9.86
C ALA A 9 3.25 -12.79 9.74
N PHE A 10 3.96 -12.52 10.82
CA PHE A 10 4.98 -11.48 10.87
C PHE A 10 6.28 -12.05 10.32
N LEU A 11 6.81 -11.46 9.24
CA LEU A 11 8.25 -11.25 9.24
C LEU A 11 8.51 -10.05 10.15
N THR A 12 8.48 -10.27 11.48
CA THR A 12 9.10 -9.35 12.43
C THR A 12 10.60 -9.43 12.18
N SER A 13 11.10 -8.56 11.32
CA SER A 13 12.54 -8.38 11.16
C SER A 13 12.88 -6.91 11.41
N ARG A 14 13.54 -6.73 12.57
CA ARG A 14 14.29 -5.57 13.07
C ARG A 14 13.45 -4.37 13.54
N THR A 15 13.56 -4.11 14.85
CA THR A 15 13.53 -2.75 15.39
C THR A 15 14.59 -1.93 14.65
N VAL A 16 14.20 -0.90 13.92
CA VAL A 16 15.15 0.07 13.37
C VAL A 16 15.41 1.10 14.47
N GLU A 17 16.55 0.97 15.15
CA GLU A 17 17.01 1.99 16.07
C GLU A 17 17.58 3.21 15.32
N CYS A 18 17.05 4.39 15.70
CA CYS A 18 17.63 5.72 15.58
C CYS A 18 17.64 6.44 14.21
N CYS A 19 16.75 7.44 14.09
CA CYS A 19 17.00 8.68 13.34
C CYS A 19 17.84 9.64 14.22
N CYS A 20 19.16 9.47 14.26
CA CYS A 20 20.03 10.40 15.02
C CYS A 20 20.98 11.24 14.14
N ASN A 21 21.10 10.96 12.85
CA ASN A 21 22.12 11.60 12.01
C ASN A 21 21.52 12.27 10.76
N VAL A 22 20.70 13.29 10.95
CA VAL A 22 20.50 14.31 9.91
C VAL A 22 20.83 15.66 10.51
N SER A 23 22.14 15.93 10.62
CA SER A 23 22.60 17.31 10.52
C SER A 23 22.20 17.79 9.13
N SER A 24 21.19 18.66 9.12
CA SER A 24 20.77 19.52 8.01
C SER A 24 21.86 19.71 6.95
N SER A 25 21.63 19.24 5.72
CA SER A 25 22.50 19.57 4.59
C SER A 25 22.26 21.02 4.14
N SER A 26 22.65 21.97 4.97
CA SER A 26 22.97 23.33 4.55
C SER A 26 24.49 23.47 4.63
N LYS A 27 25.14 23.62 3.47
CA LYS A 27 26.58 23.83 3.27
C LYS A 27 27.23 24.64 4.41
N VAL A 28 28.05 24.04 5.27
CA VAL A 28 29.08 24.76 6.04
C VAL A 28 30.31 23.90 6.30
N SER A 29 31.42 24.38 5.73
CA SER A 29 32.81 24.27 6.15
C SER A 29 33.13 23.67 7.53
N SER A 30 34.13 22.81 7.52
CA SER A 30 35.11 22.53 8.59
C SER A 30 34.97 23.30 9.92
N ARG A 31 34.41 22.63 10.93
CA ARG A 31 35.00 22.53 12.28
C ARG A 31 34.25 21.45 13.06
N ALA A 32 34.90 20.31 13.17
CA ALA A 32 34.54 19.29 14.13
C ALA A 32 34.71 19.82 15.56
N SER A 33 34.00 19.15 16.47
CA SER A 33 34.09 19.15 17.93
C SER A 33 33.15 20.13 18.68
N GLN A 34 32.30 19.48 19.48
CA GLN A 34 31.45 20.01 20.54
C GLN A 34 30.17 20.71 20.09
N LEU A 35 29.04 19.99 20.16
CA LEU A 35 27.83 20.47 20.87
C LEU A 35 26.77 19.34 20.96
N ARG A 36 26.81 18.68 22.14
CA ARG A 36 25.69 18.16 22.94
C ARG A 36 24.84 17.01 22.38
N CYS A 37 24.95 15.86 23.05
CA CYS A 37 23.86 14.90 23.20
C CYS A 37 22.56 15.66 23.49
N ALA A 38 21.62 15.64 22.55
CA ALA A 38 20.26 16.08 22.80
C ALA A 38 19.66 15.16 23.87
N ASP A 39 19.05 15.77 24.89
CA ASP A 39 18.33 15.11 25.97
C ASP A 39 17.49 13.92 25.46
N HIS A 40 17.57 12.79 26.16
CA HIS A 40 16.76 11.60 25.91
C HIS A 40 15.25 11.79 26.22
N SER A 41 14.78 13.01 26.48
CA SER A 41 13.48 13.30 27.09
C SER A 41 12.32 13.56 26.12
N SER A 42 12.53 13.59 24.80
CA SER A 42 11.44 13.79 23.83
C SER A 42 11.54 12.89 22.59
N ARG A 43 11.68 11.59 22.82
CA ARG A 43 11.49 10.57 21.78
C ARG A 43 10.02 10.16 21.76
N ARG A 44 9.50 9.93 20.55
CA ARG A 44 8.17 9.37 20.33
C ARG A 44 8.28 8.09 19.52
N VAL A 45 7.32 7.19 19.72
CA VAL A 45 7.21 5.94 18.98
C VAL A 45 6.18 6.11 17.88
N VAL A 46 6.55 5.73 16.66
CA VAL A 46 5.70 5.79 15.48
C VAL A 46 5.52 4.40 14.92
N HIS A 47 4.29 4.06 14.55
CA HIS A 47 3.96 2.82 13.87
C HIS A 47 3.96 3.03 12.35
N VAL A 48 4.82 2.30 11.65
CA VAL A 48 4.95 2.39 10.20
C VAL A 48 4.59 1.05 9.59
N LYS A 49 3.67 1.06 8.61
CA LYS A 49 3.39 -0.09 7.76
C LYS A 49 3.97 0.15 6.37
N LEU A 50 5.08 -0.53 6.07
CA LEU A 50 5.69 -0.54 4.74
C LEU A 50 4.97 -1.52 3.82
N LEU A 51 4.54 -1.02 2.66
CA LEU A 51 3.94 -1.75 1.57
C LEU A 51 5.01 -1.93 0.49
N ASP A 52 5.40 -3.19 0.28
CA ASP A 52 6.43 -3.59 -0.68
C ASP A 52 5.82 -4.60 -1.64
N PHE A 53 5.10 -4.06 -2.63
CA PHE A 53 4.37 -4.86 -3.61
C PHE A 53 5.31 -5.67 -4.52
N GLU A 54 6.51 -5.15 -4.80
CA GLU A 54 7.54 -5.89 -5.57
C GLU A 54 8.01 -7.15 -4.85
N ALA A 55 8.20 -7.06 -3.53
CA ALA A 55 8.52 -8.23 -2.70
C ALA A 55 7.29 -9.09 -2.35
N GLY A 56 6.09 -8.68 -2.77
CA GLY A 56 4.83 -9.32 -2.41
C GLY A 56 4.57 -9.32 -0.90
N CYS A 57 5.14 -8.37 -0.15
CA CYS A 57 5.06 -8.36 1.31
C CYS A 57 4.64 -7.00 1.88
N SER A 58 4.07 -7.03 3.08
CA SER A 58 3.93 -5.83 3.90
C SER A 58 4.62 -6.05 5.24
N ARG A 59 5.36 -5.05 5.70
CA ARG A 59 6.15 -5.10 6.94
C ARG A 59 5.65 -4.01 7.87
N ALA A 60 5.44 -4.34 9.13
CA ALA A 60 5.08 -3.36 10.15
C ALA A 60 6.22 -3.26 11.16
N PHE A 61 6.60 -2.04 11.52
CA PHE A 61 7.65 -1.80 12.52
C PHE A 61 7.38 -0.52 13.31
N CYS A 62 8.01 -0.43 14.47
CA CYS A 62 7.97 0.74 15.33
C CYS A 62 9.28 1.53 15.15
N VAL A 63 9.16 2.84 14.93
CA VAL A 63 10.28 3.76 14.80
C VAL A 63 10.29 4.69 16.01
N SER A 64 11.42 4.72 16.73
CA SER A 64 11.65 5.72 17.76
C SER A 64 12.37 6.91 17.13
N CYS A 65 11.70 8.06 17.04
CA CYS A 65 12.25 9.29 16.46
C CYS A 65 12.15 10.49 17.42
N PRO A 66 13.02 11.50 17.27
CA PRO A 66 12.83 12.79 17.93
C PRO A 66 11.47 13.40 17.56
N VAL A 67 10.83 14.10 18.48
CA VAL A 67 9.55 14.80 18.21
C VAL A 67 9.66 15.80 17.05
N SER A 68 10.85 16.37 16.83
CA SER A 68 11.13 17.29 15.73
C SER A 68 11.43 16.62 14.38
N ALA A 69 11.42 15.29 14.30
CA ALA A 69 11.71 14.58 13.06
C ALA A 69 10.55 14.71 12.06
N ASP A 70 10.91 14.81 10.79
CA ASP A 70 9.99 14.88 9.66
C ASP A 70 9.99 13.58 8.85
N ILE A 71 9.08 13.50 7.88
CA ILE A 71 8.93 12.35 6.98
C ILE A 71 10.19 12.10 6.15
N CYS A 72 10.92 13.15 5.76
CA CYS A 72 12.19 13.04 5.06
C CYS A 72 13.19 12.20 5.87
N ALA A 73 13.39 12.53 7.15
CA ALA A 73 14.30 11.79 8.03
C ALA A 73 13.89 10.32 8.21
N LEU A 74 12.58 10.03 8.23
CA LEU A 74 12.07 8.66 8.28
C LEU A 74 12.42 7.89 6.99
N PHE A 75 12.18 8.47 5.82
CA PHE A 75 12.48 7.82 4.54
C PHE A 75 13.98 7.61 4.33
N ASP A 76 14.81 8.57 4.71
CA ASP A 76 16.28 8.40 4.69
C ASP A 76 16.75 7.27 5.59
N ALA A 77 16.11 7.07 6.75
CA ALA A 77 16.41 5.94 7.63
C ALA A 77 16.00 4.60 7.00
N LEU A 78 14.83 4.55 6.36
CA LEU A 78 14.36 3.36 5.64
C LEU A 78 15.28 3.01 4.47
N SER A 79 15.62 3.97 3.61
CA SER A 79 16.52 3.76 2.46
C SER A 79 17.88 3.20 2.91
N ARG A 80 18.43 3.72 4.01
CA ARG A 80 19.68 3.22 4.60
C ARG A 80 19.54 1.81 5.16
N SER A 81 18.45 1.51 5.87
CA SER A 81 18.21 0.18 6.43
C SER A 81 18.04 -0.89 5.34
N GLU A 82 17.50 -0.53 4.19
CA GLU A 82 17.29 -1.47 3.08
C GLU A 82 18.49 -1.61 2.14
N ASN A 83 19.58 -0.84 2.38
CA ASN A 83 20.75 -0.79 1.50
C ASN A 83 20.39 -0.57 0.02
N ALA A 84 19.30 0.17 -0.24
CA ALA A 84 18.76 0.33 -1.58
C ALA A 84 18.88 1.79 -2.02
N SER A 85 19.86 2.07 -2.88
CA SER A 85 20.18 3.42 -3.34
C SER A 85 19.19 3.99 -4.38
N ALA A 86 18.32 3.15 -4.95
CA ALA A 86 17.40 3.52 -6.03
C ALA A 86 15.92 3.55 -5.62
N VAL A 87 15.62 3.41 -4.32
CA VAL A 87 14.27 3.23 -3.81
C VAL A 87 13.76 4.53 -3.19
N GLU A 88 12.56 4.91 -3.58
CA GLU A 88 11.84 6.05 -3.03
C GLU A 88 10.64 5.56 -2.20
N TYR A 89 10.21 6.39 -1.27
CA TYR A 89 9.07 6.10 -0.42
C TYR A 89 8.06 7.22 -0.50
N VAL A 90 6.78 6.85 -0.45
CA VAL A 90 5.68 7.80 -0.30
C VAL A 90 4.83 7.41 0.90
N GLY A 91 4.51 8.38 1.73
CA GLY A 91 3.80 8.18 2.99
C GLY A 91 2.37 8.67 2.89
N PHE A 92 1.44 7.99 3.54
CA PHE A 92 0.06 8.44 3.65
C PHE A 92 -0.59 7.97 4.94
N VAL A 93 -1.62 8.73 5.34
CA VAL A 93 -2.45 8.43 6.50
C VAL A 93 -3.85 8.03 6.04
N LEU A 94 -4.46 7.14 6.80
CA LEU A 94 -5.85 6.74 6.58
C LEU A 94 -6.79 7.67 7.34
N ALA A 95 -8.03 7.77 6.89
CA ALA A 95 -9.09 8.46 7.62
C ALA A 95 -9.36 7.71 8.94
N THR A 96 -9.31 8.43 10.06
CA THR A 96 -9.71 7.90 11.36
C THR A 96 -11.21 8.04 11.52
N CYS A 97 -11.92 6.92 11.62
CA CYS A 97 -13.33 6.92 12.01
C CYS A 97 -13.47 6.67 13.52
N SER A 98 -14.46 7.31 14.14
CA SER A 98 -14.79 7.13 15.55
C SER A 98 -15.11 5.67 15.90
N SER A 99 -14.80 5.28 17.13
CA SER A 99 -15.02 3.94 17.69
C SER A 99 -16.43 3.42 17.36
N GLY A 100 -16.49 2.30 16.61
CA GLY A 100 -17.74 1.67 16.16
C GLY A 100 -17.93 1.66 14.66
N SER A 101 -17.25 2.55 13.92
CA SER A 101 -17.14 2.50 12.47
C SER A 101 -15.93 1.65 12.11
N ARG A 102 -16.17 0.49 11.49
CA ARG A 102 -15.10 -0.39 10.98
C ARG A 102 -14.26 0.44 10.03
N THR A 103 -12.99 0.63 10.37
CA THR A 103 -12.00 1.40 9.60
C THR A 103 -12.08 1.04 8.12
N HIS A 104 -12.51 1.99 7.30
CA HIS A 104 -12.32 1.90 5.86
C HIS A 104 -10.93 2.47 5.56
N LEU A 105 -10.11 1.70 4.85
CA LEU A 105 -8.81 2.13 4.37
C LEU A 105 -9.00 3.20 3.28
N ALA A 106 -9.38 4.42 3.67
CA ALA A 106 -9.46 5.55 2.77
C ALA A 106 -8.29 6.49 3.10
N VAL A 107 -7.53 6.91 2.09
CA VAL A 107 -6.42 7.83 2.31
C VAL A 107 -6.96 9.21 2.65
N SER A 108 -6.73 9.68 3.87
CA SER A 108 -7.10 11.03 4.30
C SER A 108 -6.13 12.08 3.80
N ARG A 109 -4.85 11.73 3.72
CA ARG A 109 -3.79 12.64 3.30
C ARG A 109 -2.54 11.89 2.87
N ILE A 110 -1.92 12.39 1.80
CA ILE A 110 -0.58 12.03 1.36
C ILE A 110 0.41 12.96 2.09
N LEU A 111 1.50 12.41 2.60
CA LEU A 111 2.47 13.13 3.42
C LEU A 111 3.55 13.78 2.53
N SER A 112 3.82 15.06 2.78
CA SER A 112 5.00 15.76 2.25
C SER A 112 6.25 15.39 3.04
N LEU A 113 7.42 15.52 2.43
CA LEU A 113 8.70 15.23 3.08
C LEU A 113 8.97 16.12 4.31
N GLN A 114 8.45 17.35 4.32
CA GLN A 114 8.61 18.30 5.43
C GLN A 114 7.54 18.15 6.51
N ASP A 115 6.59 17.24 6.35
CA ASP A 115 5.57 17.03 7.35
C ASP A 115 6.16 16.41 8.62
N SER A 116 5.61 16.81 9.77
CA SER A 116 5.82 16.05 11.00
C SER A 116 5.32 14.62 10.80
N ILE A 117 6.07 13.65 11.30
CA ILE A 117 5.65 12.26 11.23
C ILE A 117 4.31 12.11 12.01
N PRO A 118 3.31 11.34 11.58
CA PRO A 118 2.14 10.99 12.39
C PRO A 118 2.42 9.80 13.33
N ASP A 119 1.52 9.47 14.24
CA ASP A 119 1.71 8.31 15.15
C ASP A 119 1.57 6.96 14.43
N PHE A 120 0.74 6.93 13.37
CA PHE A 120 0.59 5.80 12.47
C PHE A 120 0.59 6.29 11.02
N LEU A 121 1.37 5.64 10.16
CA LEU A 121 1.32 5.85 8.70
C LEU A 121 1.52 4.56 7.92
N LEU A 122 1.03 4.59 6.69
CA LEU A 122 1.45 3.65 5.66
C LEU A 122 2.54 4.30 4.81
N CYS A 123 3.52 3.49 4.45
CA CYS A 123 4.64 3.86 3.61
C CYS A 123 4.62 2.90 2.42
N GLN A 124 4.53 3.42 1.20
CA GLN A 124 4.62 2.62 -0.01
C GLN A 124 6.02 2.77 -0.59
N ARG A 125 6.67 1.62 -0.82
CA ARG A 125 7.90 1.56 -1.58
C ARG A 125 7.59 1.83 -3.06
N VAL A 126 8.37 2.71 -3.67
CA VAL A 126 8.23 3.08 -5.08
C VAL A 126 9.58 2.92 -5.75
N SER A 127 9.59 2.22 -6.88
CA SER A 127 10.73 2.15 -7.79
C SER A 127 10.36 2.90 -9.08
N PRO A 128 10.26 4.24 -9.06
CA PRO A 128 9.84 4.96 -10.25
C PRO A 128 10.90 4.80 -11.34
N GLU A 129 10.46 4.37 -12.52
CA GLU A 129 11.30 4.35 -13.72
C GLU A 129 11.92 5.74 -13.93
N GLU A 130 13.15 5.81 -14.48
CA GLU A 130 13.84 7.09 -14.69
C GLU A 130 13.03 8.10 -15.49
N ARG A 131 12.14 7.62 -16.38
CA ARG A 131 11.21 8.46 -17.14
C ARG A 131 10.15 9.08 -16.24
N LEU A 132 9.55 8.29 -15.34
CA LEU A 132 8.55 8.77 -14.37
C LEU A 132 9.13 9.82 -13.43
N LYS A 133 10.41 9.70 -13.04
CA LYS A 133 11.09 10.71 -12.20
C LYS A 133 11.13 12.10 -12.83
N ARG A 134 11.19 12.20 -14.15
CA ARG A 134 11.31 13.47 -14.88
C ARG A 134 9.95 14.08 -15.25
N SER A 135 8.89 13.29 -15.27
CA SER A 135 7.56 13.69 -15.72
C SER A 135 6.47 13.58 -14.65
N PHE A 136 6.82 13.19 -13.41
CA PHE A 136 5.91 13.14 -12.28
C PHE A 136 5.27 14.51 -12.01
N ILE A 137 3.94 14.53 -11.93
CA ILE A 137 3.16 15.73 -11.62
C ILE A 137 2.55 15.61 -10.23
N ARG A 138 1.84 14.52 -9.97
CA ARG A 138 1.07 14.34 -8.72
C ARG A 138 0.82 12.86 -8.42
N TRP A 139 0.44 12.59 -7.18
CA TRP A 139 -0.05 11.28 -6.77
C TRP A 139 -1.56 11.17 -6.98
N LEU A 140 -2.00 10.01 -7.47
CA LEU A 140 -3.39 9.60 -7.44
C LEU A 140 -3.58 8.51 -6.39
N VAL A 141 -4.58 8.66 -5.54
CA VAL A 141 -4.99 7.60 -4.62
C VAL A 141 -5.92 6.63 -5.35
N VAL A 142 -5.55 5.36 -5.38
CA VAL A 142 -6.41 4.28 -5.86
C VAL A 142 -6.90 3.47 -4.68
N ASN A 143 -8.18 3.59 -4.38
CA ASN A 143 -8.88 2.76 -3.41
C ASN A 143 -9.45 1.53 -4.13
N VAL A 144 -9.34 0.35 -3.54
CA VAL A 144 -9.83 -0.89 -4.14
C VAL A 144 -10.96 -1.44 -3.29
N PHE A 145 -12.10 -1.64 -3.92
CA PHE A 145 -13.31 -2.19 -3.30
C PHE A 145 -13.75 -3.47 -3.99
N VAL A 146 -14.49 -4.28 -3.24
CA VAL A 146 -15.17 -5.48 -3.71
C VAL A 146 -16.66 -5.28 -3.48
N CYS A 147 -17.45 -5.42 -4.53
CA CYS A 147 -18.91 -5.44 -4.48
C CYS A 147 -19.38 -6.89 -4.38
N SER A 148 -20.03 -7.25 -3.27
CA SER A 148 -20.67 -8.55 -3.11
C SER A 148 -21.98 -8.65 -3.92
N GLY A 149 -22.49 -9.87 -4.09
CA GLY A 149 -23.72 -10.11 -4.86
C GLY A 149 -24.98 -9.43 -4.31
N ASP A 150 -24.99 -9.06 -3.03
CA ASP A 150 -26.06 -8.26 -2.39
C ASP A 150 -25.87 -6.74 -2.56
N GLY A 151 -24.80 -6.30 -3.23
CA GLY A 151 -24.48 -4.90 -3.48
C GLY A 151 -23.72 -4.20 -2.35
N GLU A 152 -23.32 -4.92 -1.29
CA GLU A 152 -22.47 -4.35 -0.25
C GLU A 152 -21.03 -4.13 -0.77
N LEU A 153 -20.41 -3.03 -0.33
CA LEU A 153 -19.04 -2.67 -0.71
C LEU A 153 -18.08 -2.91 0.46
N PHE A 154 -17.07 -3.73 0.21
CA PHE A 154 -15.99 -4.03 1.13
C PHE A 154 -14.66 -3.51 0.61
N VAL A 155 -13.70 -3.23 1.49
CA VAL A 155 -12.35 -2.91 1.05
C VAL A 155 -11.69 -4.17 0.52
N GLY A 156 -11.29 -4.17 -0.75
CA GLY A 156 -10.72 -5.32 -1.44
C GLY A 156 -9.21 -5.41 -1.33
N HIS A 157 -8.55 -4.28 -1.12
CA HIS A 157 -7.10 -4.17 -0.98
C HIS A 157 -6.72 -2.88 -0.25
N VAL A 158 -5.52 -2.82 0.32
CA VAL A 158 -4.97 -1.57 0.86
C VAL A 158 -4.85 -0.50 -0.25
N PRO A 159 -5.13 0.79 0.02
CA PRO A 159 -4.96 1.84 -0.96
C PRO A 159 -3.55 1.91 -1.51
N VAL A 160 -3.45 2.32 -2.77
CA VAL A 160 -2.20 2.43 -3.50
C VAL A 160 -2.06 3.83 -4.04
N LEU A 161 -0.85 4.38 -3.97
CA LEU A 161 -0.50 5.64 -4.59
C LEU A 161 0.14 5.39 -5.94
N VAL A 162 -0.46 5.96 -6.98
CA VAL A 162 0.02 5.86 -8.36
C VAL A 162 0.62 7.19 -8.77
N PRO A 163 1.88 7.22 -9.25
CA PRO A 163 2.46 8.45 -9.77
C PRO A 163 1.83 8.77 -11.12
N LEU A 164 1.25 9.96 -11.27
CA LEU A 164 0.73 10.45 -12.54
C LEU A 164 1.75 11.35 -13.22
N THR A 165 1.93 11.14 -14.52
CA THR A 165 2.69 12.01 -15.42
C THR A 165 1.78 12.83 -16.33
N ALA A 166 2.36 13.76 -17.10
CA ALA A 166 1.63 14.53 -18.10
C ALA A 166 0.95 13.67 -19.18
N GLU A 167 1.46 12.45 -19.40
CA GLU A 167 0.96 11.51 -20.41
C GLU A 167 -0.18 10.63 -19.85
N ASP A 168 -0.35 10.55 -18.53
CA ASP A 168 -1.34 9.69 -17.85
C ASP A 168 -2.71 10.36 -17.75
N VAL A 169 -3.32 10.66 -18.89
CA VAL A 169 -4.57 11.45 -18.96
C VAL A 169 -5.84 10.59 -18.90
N GLY A 170 -5.73 9.28 -19.18
CA GLY A 170 -6.88 8.38 -19.35
C GLY A 170 -6.94 7.19 -18.41
N LYS A 171 -8.15 6.62 -18.28
CA LYS A 171 -8.45 5.44 -17.44
C LYS A 171 -7.49 4.28 -17.68
N ALA A 172 -7.24 3.96 -18.95
CA ALA A 172 -6.35 2.85 -19.31
C ALA A 172 -4.93 3.05 -18.79
N ALA A 173 -4.37 4.26 -18.91
CA ALA A 173 -3.00 4.56 -18.46
C ALA A 173 -2.87 4.42 -16.94
N VAL A 174 -3.85 4.94 -16.19
CA VAL A 174 -3.87 4.82 -14.73
C VAL A 174 -4.02 3.37 -14.27
N LEU A 175 -4.85 2.56 -14.92
CA LEU A 175 -4.99 1.15 -14.56
C LEU A 175 -3.74 0.34 -14.91
N VAL A 176 -3.04 0.67 -16.00
CA VAL A 176 -1.72 0.11 -16.31
C VAL A 176 -0.70 0.49 -15.23
N ALA A 177 -0.65 1.76 -14.84
CA ALA A 177 0.25 2.23 -13.79
C ALA A 177 -0.09 1.57 -12.43
N THR A 178 -1.37 1.41 -12.12
CA THR A 178 -1.86 0.69 -10.92
C THR A 178 -1.41 -0.78 -10.95
N ALA A 179 -1.58 -1.47 -12.08
CA ALA A 179 -1.15 -2.85 -12.25
C ALA A 179 0.37 -3.00 -12.06
N ARG A 180 1.17 -2.05 -12.56
CA ARG A 180 2.63 -2.04 -12.35
C ARG A 180 2.99 -1.85 -10.88
N VAL A 181 2.38 -0.88 -10.20
CA VAL A 181 2.66 -0.63 -8.78
C VAL A 181 2.29 -1.85 -7.92
N LEU A 182 1.17 -2.51 -8.23
CA LEU A 182 0.73 -3.73 -7.55
C LEU A 182 1.46 -5.00 -8.04
N CYS A 183 2.31 -4.89 -9.05
CA CYS A 183 2.99 -6.01 -9.69
C CYS A 183 2.01 -7.12 -10.14
N LEU A 184 0.87 -6.75 -10.72
CA LEU A 184 -0.15 -7.72 -11.16
C LEU A 184 0.35 -8.58 -12.34
N SER A 185 -0.14 -9.82 -12.45
CA SER A 185 0.03 -10.60 -13.69
C SER A 185 -0.82 -10.03 -14.83
N ALA A 186 -0.54 -10.48 -16.06
CA ALA A 186 -1.28 -10.04 -17.24
C ALA A 186 -2.79 -10.32 -17.12
N GLU A 187 -3.17 -11.45 -16.50
CA GLU A 187 -4.56 -11.84 -16.28
C GLU A 187 -5.24 -10.93 -15.25
N CYS A 188 -4.57 -10.65 -14.12
CA CYS A 188 -5.08 -9.74 -13.10
C CYS A 188 -5.16 -8.29 -13.61
N GLU A 189 -4.21 -7.87 -14.45
CA GLU A 189 -4.25 -6.58 -15.13
C GLU A 189 -5.43 -6.50 -16.11
N ALA A 190 -5.67 -7.56 -16.90
CA ALA A 190 -6.81 -7.60 -17.81
C ALA A 190 -8.15 -7.49 -17.04
N LEU A 191 -8.28 -8.18 -15.91
CA LEU A 191 -9.43 -8.04 -15.01
C LEU A 191 -9.56 -6.60 -14.48
N LEU A 192 -8.46 -6.02 -13.96
CA LEU A 192 -8.43 -4.65 -13.45
C LEU A 192 -8.92 -3.63 -14.49
N ARG A 193 -8.48 -3.77 -15.75
CA ARG A 193 -8.88 -2.87 -16.84
C ARG A 193 -10.39 -2.89 -17.12
N ASN A 194 -11.06 -4.00 -16.84
CA ASN A 194 -12.50 -4.18 -17.01
C ASN A 194 -13.32 -3.73 -15.79
N CYS A 195 -12.68 -3.41 -14.66
CA CYS A 195 -13.38 -2.93 -13.48
C CYS A 195 -14.04 -1.56 -13.70
N VAL A 196 -15.10 -1.34 -12.91
CA VAL A 196 -15.71 -0.02 -12.76
C VAL A 196 -14.74 0.86 -11.99
N VAL A 197 -14.53 2.08 -12.48
CA VAL A 197 -13.70 3.08 -11.82
C VAL A 197 -14.52 4.33 -11.57
N VAL A 198 -14.47 4.82 -10.35
CA VAL A 198 -15.35 5.88 -9.84
C VAL A 198 -14.49 6.99 -9.27
N ALA A 199 -14.78 8.24 -9.61
CA ALA A 199 -14.13 9.39 -8.99
C ALA A 199 -14.57 9.50 -7.53
N CYS A 200 -13.64 9.83 -6.65
CA CYS A 200 -13.90 9.94 -5.22
C CYS A 200 -13.39 11.27 -4.66
N SER A 201 -14.13 11.83 -3.72
CA SER A 201 -13.67 12.91 -2.85
C SER A 201 -13.53 12.43 -1.41
N ASN A 202 -12.56 13.00 -0.70
CA ASN A 202 -12.37 12.76 0.72
C ASN A 202 -12.37 14.08 1.47
N ASN A 203 -13.29 14.23 2.42
CA ASN A 203 -13.36 15.40 3.30
C ASN A 203 -12.58 15.23 4.62
N GLY A 204 -11.70 14.22 4.68
CA GLY A 204 -10.91 13.83 5.86
C GLY A 204 -11.64 12.91 6.84
N ARG A 205 -12.95 12.70 6.66
CA ARG A 205 -13.77 11.83 7.53
C ARG A 205 -14.47 10.72 6.76
N LYS A 206 -14.83 10.98 5.50
CA LYS A 206 -15.59 10.06 4.66
C LYS A 206 -15.11 10.15 3.21
N LEU A 207 -14.94 8.99 2.59
CA LEU A 207 -14.82 8.84 1.15
C LEU A 207 -16.21 8.87 0.52
N THR A 208 -16.43 9.76 -0.44
CA THR A 208 -17.68 9.84 -1.21
C THR A 208 -17.40 9.48 -2.65
N MET A 209 -18.16 8.53 -3.18
CA MET A 209 -18.12 8.14 -4.59
C MET A 209 -19.04 9.06 -5.38
N GLU A 210 -18.50 9.81 -6.33
CA GLU A 210 -19.21 10.89 -7.02
C GLU A 210 -19.87 10.43 -8.32
N GLY A 211 -19.24 9.48 -9.02
CA GLY A 211 -19.73 8.93 -10.27
C GLY A 211 -18.61 8.29 -11.10
N PRO A 212 -18.95 7.68 -12.26
CA PRO A 212 -17.96 7.05 -13.13
C PRO A 212 -16.82 8.01 -13.46
N TRP A 213 -15.59 7.53 -13.32
CA TRP A 213 -14.43 8.35 -13.60
C TRP A 213 -14.32 8.62 -15.11
N GLN A 214 -14.17 9.90 -15.46
CA GLN A 214 -13.98 10.36 -16.83
C GLN A 214 -12.52 10.69 -17.09
N ASP A 215 -12.05 10.46 -18.31
CA ASP A 215 -10.70 10.85 -18.72
C ASP A 215 -10.50 12.36 -18.54
N ALA A 216 -9.28 12.77 -18.19
CA ALA A 216 -8.93 14.15 -17.82
C ALA A 216 -9.66 14.72 -16.59
N CYS A 217 -10.44 13.92 -15.86
CA CYS A 217 -10.99 14.34 -14.58
C CYS A 217 -9.85 14.52 -13.55
N GLY A 218 -9.71 15.72 -13.00
CA GLY A 218 -8.67 16.10 -12.05
C GLY A 218 -8.80 15.47 -10.65
N ALA A 219 -9.60 14.41 -10.49
CA ALA A 219 -9.80 13.72 -9.22
C ALA A 219 -8.47 13.35 -8.55
N GLU A 220 -8.37 13.58 -7.24
CA GLU A 220 -7.21 13.21 -6.42
C GLU A 220 -7.28 11.75 -5.97
N GLN A 221 -8.49 11.19 -5.93
CA GLN A 221 -8.74 9.81 -5.54
C GLN A 221 -9.75 9.16 -6.49
N VAL A 222 -9.55 7.87 -6.73
CA VAL A 222 -10.49 7.01 -7.45
C VAL A 222 -10.75 5.74 -6.65
N ALA A 223 -11.86 5.08 -6.96
CA ALA A 223 -12.22 3.76 -6.47
C ALA A 223 -12.31 2.80 -7.65
N VAL A 224 -11.57 1.70 -7.58
CA VAL A 224 -11.71 0.55 -8.47
C VAL A 224 -12.60 -0.46 -7.78
N ILE A 225 -13.66 -0.91 -8.45
CA ILE A 225 -14.65 -1.84 -7.88
C ILE A 225 -14.53 -3.17 -8.61
N TYR A 226 -14.12 -4.19 -7.87
CA TYR A 226 -14.14 -5.60 -8.27
C TYR A 226 -15.48 -6.22 -7.91
N ASN A 227 -15.91 -7.20 -8.70
CA ASN A 227 -16.98 -8.10 -8.26
C ASN A 227 -16.39 -9.13 -7.29
N ALA A 228 -17.12 -9.46 -6.24
CA ALA A 228 -16.69 -10.49 -5.31
C ALA A 228 -16.73 -11.87 -5.98
N ALA A 229 -15.68 -12.66 -5.76
CA ALA A 229 -15.79 -14.10 -5.96
C ALA A 229 -16.63 -14.70 -4.82
N GLU A 230 -17.38 -15.74 -5.16
CA GLU A 230 -18.20 -16.51 -4.24
C GLU A 230 -17.52 -17.83 -3.87
N VAL A 231 -17.93 -18.40 -2.74
CA VAL A 231 -17.43 -19.72 -2.32
C VAL A 231 -17.89 -20.76 -3.34
N GLY A 232 -16.94 -21.54 -3.86
CA GLY A 232 -17.15 -22.50 -4.94
C GLY A 232 -16.69 -22.01 -6.31
N ASP A 233 -16.43 -20.71 -6.48
CA ASP A 233 -15.89 -20.18 -7.74
C ASP A 233 -14.50 -20.73 -8.01
N VAL A 234 -14.26 -21.07 -9.29
CA VAL A 234 -12.94 -21.45 -9.77
C VAL A 234 -12.18 -20.17 -10.11
N VAL A 235 -10.97 -20.06 -9.62
CA VAL A 235 -10.11 -18.88 -9.81
C VAL A 235 -8.73 -19.29 -10.26
N VAL A 236 -8.07 -18.35 -10.92
CA VAL A 236 -6.63 -18.39 -11.21
C VAL A 236 -5.92 -17.43 -10.27
N VAL A 237 -5.03 -17.94 -9.44
CA VAL A 237 -4.21 -17.17 -8.50
C VAL A 237 -2.88 -16.82 -9.16
N SER A 238 -2.54 -15.53 -9.14
CA SER A 238 -1.21 -15.06 -9.48
C SER A 238 -0.34 -15.13 -8.23
N ALA A 239 0.41 -16.22 -8.09
CA ALA A 239 1.25 -16.44 -6.94
C ALA A 239 2.65 -15.84 -7.18
N GLN A 240 2.88 -14.60 -6.74
CA GLN A 240 4.24 -14.11 -6.53
C GLN A 240 4.79 -14.74 -5.24
N TRP A 241 5.29 -15.97 -5.35
CA TRP A 241 5.93 -16.62 -4.21
C TRP A 241 7.25 -15.93 -3.87
N HIS A 242 7.50 -15.81 -2.56
CA HIS A 242 8.73 -15.22 -2.03
C HIS A 242 9.97 -15.98 -2.55
N SER A 243 10.87 -15.22 -3.18
CA SER A 243 12.18 -15.62 -3.70
C SER A 243 12.13 -16.45 -4.99
N SER A 244 13.02 -16.26 -5.97
CA SER A 244 14.40 -15.79 -5.93
C SER A 244 14.78 -15.28 -7.32
N ALA A 245 15.43 -14.11 -7.41
CA ALA A 245 16.38 -13.63 -8.45
C ALA A 245 16.12 -13.87 -9.96
N ASP A 246 15.06 -14.57 -10.33
CA ASP A 246 14.77 -15.03 -11.67
C ASP A 246 13.43 -14.39 -12.01
N ARG A 247 13.47 -13.46 -12.98
CA ARG A 247 12.27 -12.83 -13.56
C ARG A 247 11.55 -13.84 -14.45
N GLY A 248 11.30 -15.03 -13.92
CA GLY A 248 10.51 -16.08 -14.55
C GLY A 248 9.04 -15.70 -14.58
N ARG A 249 8.29 -16.35 -15.47
CA ARG A 249 6.84 -16.21 -15.53
C ARG A 249 6.23 -16.68 -14.20
N THR A 250 5.48 -15.82 -13.53
CA THR A 250 4.79 -16.13 -12.28
C THR A 250 3.97 -17.41 -12.44
N PRO A 251 4.11 -18.42 -11.57
CA PRO A 251 3.32 -19.63 -11.67
C PRO A 251 1.84 -19.28 -11.49
N ILE A 252 1.04 -19.74 -12.44
CA ILE A 252 -0.41 -19.55 -12.47
C ILE A 252 -1.02 -20.79 -11.81
N VAL A 253 -1.68 -20.61 -10.67
CA VAL A 253 -2.29 -21.70 -9.90
C VAL A 253 -3.80 -21.65 -10.06
N GLN A 254 -4.42 -22.72 -10.53
CA GLN A 254 -5.87 -22.84 -10.55
C GLN A 254 -6.37 -23.40 -9.20
N GLY A 255 -7.40 -22.78 -8.65
CA GLY A 255 -7.97 -23.18 -7.37
C GLY A 255 -9.45 -22.87 -7.26
N VAL A 256 -10.03 -23.24 -6.13
CA VAL A 256 -11.44 -22.98 -5.80
C VAL A 256 -11.50 -22.12 -4.55
N VAL A 257 -12.32 -21.07 -4.57
CA VAL A 257 -12.58 -20.24 -3.39
C VAL A 257 -13.30 -21.09 -2.36
N THR A 258 -12.65 -21.34 -1.23
CA THR A 258 -13.20 -22.13 -0.12
C THR A 258 -13.79 -21.26 0.98
N ARG A 259 -13.31 -20.03 1.10
CA ARG A 259 -13.78 -19.08 2.10
C ARG A 259 -13.65 -17.64 1.62
N ARG A 260 -14.61 -16.82 2.01
CA ARG A 260 -14.58 -15.36 1.96
C ARG A 260 -14.88 -14.82 3.36
N TYR A 261 -14.07 -13.89 3.84
CA TYR A 261 -14.28 -13.29 5.16
C TYR A 261 -13.73 -11.87 5.24
N VAL A 262 -14.22 -11.10 6.20
CA VAL A 262 -13.70 -9.76 6.49
C VAL A 262 -12.79 -9.86 7.71
N GLN A 263 -11.55 -9.41 7.55
CA GLN A 263 -10.59 -9.29 8.64
C GLN A 263 -9.94 -7.90 8.56
N ASP A 264 -9.89 -7.20 9.70
CA ASP A 264 -9.29 -5.86 9.81
C ASP A 264 -9.86 -4.83 8.82
N GLY A 265 -11.12 -5.01 8.44
CA GLY A 265 -11.81 -4.15 7.47
C GLY A 265 -11.56 -4.50 6.00
N LEU A 266 -10.71 -5.49 5.70
CA LEU A 266 -10.46 -6.00 4.35
C LEU A 266 -11.23 -7.29 4.10
N MET A 267 -11.77 -7.42 2.89
CA MET A 267 -12.29 -8.69 2.38
C MET A 267 -11.14 -9.55 1.86
N LEU A 268 -11.04 -10.75 2.42
CA LEU A 268 -10.00 -11.74 2.14
C LEU A 268 -10.61 -13.07 1.69
N PHE A 269 -9.81 -13.84 0.96
CA PHE A 269 -10.20 -15.10 0.34
C PHE A 269 -9.21 -16.21 0.70
N GLU A 270 -9.73 -17.42 0.89
CA GLU A 270 -8.95 -18.66 0.94
C GLU A 270 -9.23 -19.47 -0.31
N VAL A 271 -8.18 -19.81 -1.06
CA VAL A 271 -8.28 -20.55 -2.33
C VAL A 271 -7.54 -21.87 -2.20
N LYS A 272 -8.25 -22.98 -2.43
CA LYS A 272 -7.66 -24.31 -2.44
C LYS A 272 -7.23 -24.68 -3.85
N GLU A 273 -5.95 -24.99 -4.03
CA GLU A 273 -5.41 -25.50 -5.29
C GLU A 273 -6.06 -26.85 -5.64
N VAL A 274 -6.42 -27.02 -6.92
CA VAL A 274 -7.17 -28.18 -7.42
C VAL A 274 -6.38 -29.49 -7.22
N ASP A 275 -5.07 -29.47 -7.47
CA ASP A 275 -4.26 -30.68 -7.57
C ASP A 275 -3.56 -31.09 -6.27
N THR A 276 -3.15 -30.13 -5.45
CA THR A 276 -2.22 -30.37 -4.33
C THR A 276 -2.89 -30.31 -2.95
N SER A 277 -4.18 -29.98 -2.90
CA SER A 277 -4.94 -29.68 -1.68
C SER A 277 -4.40 -28.53 -0.82
N VAL A 278 -3.36 -27.82 -1.29
CA VAL A 278 -2.80 -26.64 -0.63
C VAL A 278 -3.83 -25.53 -0.60
N VAL A 279 -3.95 -24.86 0.55
CA VAL A 279 -4.82 -23.68 0.71
C VAL A 279 -3.95 -22.44 0.75
N MET A 280 -4.17 -21.55 -0.21
CA MET A 280 -3.63 -20.20 -0.24
C MET A 280 -4.55 -19.31 0.59
N GLU A 281 -4.05 -18.85 1.73
CA GLU A 281 -4.84 -18.09 2.69
C GLU A 281 -4.67 -16.58 2.51
N ARG A 282 -5.68 -15.82 2.95
CA ARG A 282 -5.63 -14.36 3.11
C ARG A 282 -5.35 -13.60 1.79
N LEU A 283 -5.82 -14.13 0.67
CA LEU A 283 -5.69 -13.47 -0.63
C LEU A 283 -6.62 -12.26 -0.72
N THR A 284 -6.20 -11.22 -1.43
CA THR A 284 -7.01 -10.05 -1.79
C THR A 284 -7.59 -10.21 -3.19
N CYS A 285 -8.59 -9.38 -3.54
CA CYS A 285 -9.25 -9.44 -4.86
C CYS A 285 -8.32 -9.11 -6.05
N THR A 286 -7.14 -8.54 -5.79
CA THR A 286 -6.13 -8.21 -6.79
C THR A 286 -5.19 -9.38 -7.12
N GLN A 287 -5.24 -10.48 -6.36
CA GLN A 287 -4.28 -11.59 -6.47
C GLN A 287 -4.82 -12.78 -7.26
N PHE A 288 -6.06 -12.72 -7.72
CA PHE A 288 -6.66 -13.79 -8.49
C PHE A 288 -7.70 -13.28 -9.49
N VAL A 289 -8.06 -14.14 -10.45
CA VAL A 289 -9.06 -13.90 -11.48
C VAL A 289 -10.11 -15.01 -11.42
N PRO A 290 -11.40 -14.71 -11.20
CA PRO A 290 -12.49 -15.67 -11.39
C PRO A 290 -12.58 -16.14 -12.84
N LEU A 291 -12.75 -17.45 -13.06
CA LEU A 291 -12.86 -18.10 -14.37
C LEU A 291 -14.31 -18.24 -14.86
#